data_AF-A0A946NRW5-F1
#
_entry.id   AF-A0A946NRW5-F1
#
_cell.length_a   1.000
_cell.length_b   1.000
_cell.length_c   1.000
_cell.angle_alpha   90.00
_cell.angle_beta   90.00
_cell.angle_gamma   90.00
#
_symmetry.space_group_name_H-M   'P 1'
#
loop_
_entity.id
_entity.type
_entity.pdbx_description
1 polymer ?
#
loop_
_entity_poly.entity_id
_entity_poly.type
_entity_poly.pdbx_seq_one_letter_code
_entity_poly.pdbx_strand_id
1 'polypeptide(L)'
;MAEDLRVIFIKLADRLHNMKTLHHHPNEEKKERIALETLNIYAPIADRLGLYHLKNSLDESCFKILEYHEYKKLKKELRELDPSIRAFTKNVKAEMNDLFK
;
A
#
# COMPACT_ATOMS: atom_id res chain seq x y z
N MET A 1 11.73 -4.45 26.62
CA MET A 1 11.00 -3.21 26.22
C MET A 1 10.11 -3.40 24.99
N ALA A 2 10.18 -4.53 24.27
CA ALA A 2 9.35 -4.82 23.09
C ALA A 2 8.43 -6.05 23.30
N GLU A 3 7.86 -6.23 24.49
CA GLU A 3 6.95 -7.36 24.76
C GLU A 3 5.51 -7.07 24.31
N ASP A 4 5.14 -5.80 24.18
CA ASP A 4 3.76 -5.41 23.85
C ASP A 4 3.59 -5.08 22.36
N LEU A 5 2.89 -5.97 21.65
CA LEU A 5 2.53 -5.82 20.24
C LEU A 5 1.75 -4.54 19.94
N ARG A 6 1.02 -3.98 20.92
CA ARG A 6 0.26 -2.74 20.73
C ARG A 6 1.17 -1.57 20.37
N VAL A 7 2.40 -1.55 20.90
CA VAL A 7 3.39 -0.52 20.58
C VAL A 7 3.76 -0.57 19.09
N ILE A 8 3.92 -1.78 18.54
CA ILE A 8 4.22 -1.97 17.12
C ILE A 8 3.04 -1.52 16.25
N PHE A 9 1.82 -1.86 16.63
CA PHE A 9 0.63 -1.44 15.88
C PHE A 9 0.48 0.09 15.83
N ILE A 10 0.68 0.78 16.96
CA ILE A 10 0.65 2.25 17.00
C ILE A 10 1.73 2.84 16.09
N LYS A 11 2.95 2.30 16.12
CA LYS A 11 4.06 2.77 15.27
C LYS A 11 3.83 2.53 13.79
N LEU A 12 3.25 1.40 13.41
CA LEU A 12 2.92 1.14 12.00
C LEU A 12 1.80 2.06 11.51
N ALA A 13 0.78 2.33 12.34
CA ALA A 13 -0.30 3.25 12.01
C ALA A 13 0.21 4.69 11.83
N ASP A 14 1.04 5.17 12.77
CA ASP A 14 1.71 6.46 12.68
C ASP A 14 2.59 6.54 11.41
N ARG A 15 3.38 5.48 11.15
CA ARG A 15 4.21 5.42 9.94
C ARG A 15 3.39 5.50 8.66
N LEU A 16 2.25 4.81 8.59
CA LEU A 16 1.35 4.91 7.43
C LEU A 16 0.81 6.33 7.25
N HIS A 17 0.42 6.99 8.33
CA HIS A 17 -0.02 8.39 8.25
C HIS A 17 1.10 9.31 7.73
N ASN A 18 2.30 9.16 8.27
CA ASN A 18 3.48 9.92 7.84
C ASN A 18 3.78 9.71 6.35
N MET A 19 3.71 8.48 5.86
CA MET A 19 3.91 8.19 4.43
C MET A 19 2.85 8.84 3.52
N LYS A 20 1.61 8.96 3.99
CA LYS A 20 0.53 9.62 3.22
C LYS A 20 0.76 11.13 3.07
N THR A 21 1.34 11.78 4.10
CA THR A 21 1.58 13.23 4.14
C THR A 21 2.99 13.64 3.71
N LEU A 22 3.89 12.66 3.50
CA LEU A 22 5.31 12.88 3.20
C LEU A 22 5.59 13.76 1.97
N HIS A 23 4.66 13.81 1.02
CA HIS A 23 4.77 14.65 -0.18
C HIS A 23 4.84 16.16 0.13
N HIS A 24 4.35 16.62 1.30
CA HIS A 24 4.45 18.01 1.74
C HIS A 24 5.82 18.37 2.34
N HIS A 25 6.70 17.39 2.55
CA HIS A 25 8.02 17.68 3.11
C HIS A 25 8.87 18.47 2.10
N PRO A 26 9.61 19.51 2.51
CA PRO A 26 10.37 20.33 1.55
C PRO A 26 11.68 19.68 1.09
N ASN A 27 12.18 18.66 1.80
CA ASN A 27 13.47 18.03 1.52
C ASN A 27 13.28 16.66 0.86
N GLU A 28 13.71 16.53 -0.40
CA GLU A 28 13.59 15.29 -1.19
C GLU A 28 14.44 14.14 -0.64
N GLU A 29 15.71 14.37 -0.27
CA GLU A 29 16.58 13.32 0.32
C GLU A 29 15.96 12.70 1.58
N LYS A 30 15.28 13.54 2.39
CA LYS A 30 14.59 13.07 3.58
C LYS A 30 13.34 12.26 3.24
N LYS A 31 12.61 12.60 2.17
CA LYS A 31 11.49 11.77 1.68
C LYS A 31 11.97 10.40 1.25
N GLU A 32 13.03 10.35 0.45
CA GLU A 32 13.62 9.09 -0.02
C GLU A 32 14.10 8.25 1.15
N ARG A 33 14.82 8.84 2.11
CA ARG A 33 15.28 8.13 3.30
C ARG A 33 14.12 7.53 4.11
N ILE A 34 13.05 8.30 4.33
CA ILE A 34 11.87 7.84 5.08
C ILE A 34 11.15 6.72 4.30
N ALA A 35 11.05 6.84 2.98
CA ALA A 35 10.47 5.80 2.14
C ALA A 35 11.30 4.51 2.14
N LEU A 36 12.63 4.60 2.04
CA LEU A 36 13.53 3.45 2.14
C LEU A 36 13.49 2.79 3.53
N GLU A 37 13.45 3.57 4.61
CA GLU A 37 13.27 3.04 5.97
C GLU A 37 11.92 2.30 6.08
N THR A 38 10.86 2.88 5.52
CA THR A 38 9.52 2.27 5.53
C THR A 38 9.50 0.96 4.77
N LEU A 39 10.09 0.93 3.57
CA LEU A 39 10.14 -0.24 2.70
C LEU A 39 10.99 -1.36 3.30
N ASN A 40 12.13 -1.04 3.91
CA ASN A 40 13.07 -2.05 4.41
C ASN A 40 12.77 -2.52 5.84
N ILE A 41 12.04 -1.73 6.64
CA ILE A 41 11.79 -2.02 8.06
C ILE A 41 10.30 -2.20 8.33
N TYR A 42 9.48 -1.17 8.09
CA TYR A 42 8.09 -1.16 8.55
C TYR A 42 7.17 -2.08 7.72
N ALA A 43 7.32 -2.10 6.40
CA ALA A 43 6.54 -2.98 5.53
C ALA A 43 6.83 -4.48 5.82
N PRO A 44 8.09 -4.93 5.98
CA PRO A 44 8.39 -6.30 6.42
C PRO A 44 7.86 -6.65 7.82
N ILE A 45 7.83 -5.68 8.75
CA ILE A 45 7.21 -5.92 10.07
C ILE A 45 5.70 -6.12 9.92
N ALA A 46 5.02 -5.30 9.12
CA ALA A 46 3.59 -5.49 8.84
C ALA A 46 3.31 -6.84 8.16
N ASP A 47 4.17 -7.26 7.22
CA ASP A 47 4.07 -8.55 6.55
C ASP A 47 4.18 -9.73 7.53
N ARG A 48 5.21 -9.71 8.40
CA ARG A 48 5.43 -10.75 9.42
C ARG A 48 4.29 -10.87 10.43
N LEU A 49 3.53 -9.79 10.64
CA LEU A 49 2.37 -9.76 11.52
C LEU A 49 1.06 -10.13 10.79
N GLY A 50 1.11 -10.47 9.50
CA GLY A 50 -0.06 -10.78 8.68
C GLY A 50 -0.94 -9.57 8.36
N LEU A 51 -0.41 -8.35 8.51
CA LEU A 51 -1.15 -7.10 8.29
C LEU A 51 -1.07 -6.66 6.82
N TYR A 52 -1.54 -7.50 5.90
CA TYR A 52 -1.35 -7.31 4.45
C TYR A 52 -1.89 -5.99 3.92
N HIS A 53 -3.06 -5.52 4.39
CA HIS A 53 -3.59 -4.23 3.98
C HIS A 53 -2.67 -3.06 4.36
N LEU A 54 -2.07 -3.14 5.54
CA LEU A 54 -1.15 -2.12 6.04
C LEU A 54 0.16 -2.15 5.27
N LYS A 55 0.73 -3.35 5.10
CA LYS A 55 1.92 -3.61 4.28
C LYS A 55 1.74 -3.04 2.88
N ASN A 56 0.68 -3.41 2.18
CA ASN A 56 0.43 -2.97 0.81
C ASN A 56 0.27 -1.44 0.73
N SER A 57 -0.36 -0.82 1.73
CA SER A 57 -0.52 0.64 1.78
C SER A 57 0.82 1.37 2.00
N LEU A 58 1.71 0.78 2.81
CA LEU A 58 3.06 1.29 3.02
C LEU A 58 3.89 1.14 1.73
N ASP A 59 3.88 -0.03 1.11
CA ASP A 59 4.59 -0.30 -0.15
C ASP A 59 4.14 0.61 -1.28
N GLU A 60 2.84 0.82 -1.46
CA GLU A 60 2.32 1.72 -2.50
C GLU A 60 2.81 3.16 -2.26
N SER A 61 2.84 3.60 -1.00
CA SER A 61 3.34 4.93 -0.63
C SER A 61 4.84 5.06 -0.87
N CYS A 62 5.63 4.02 -0.56
CA CYS A 62 7.06 3.96 -0.86
C CYS A 62 7.31 4.00 -2.37
N PHE A 63 6.59 3.18 -3.15
CA PHE A 63 6.72 3.10 -4.59
C PHE A 63 6.38 4.44 -5.27
N LYS A 64 5.34 5.13 -4.79
CA LYS A 64 4.99 6.47 -5.26
C LYS A 64 6.11 7.50 -5.06
N ILE A 65 6.89 7.38 -4.00
CA ILE A 65 7.96 8.34 -3.67
C ILE A 65 9.25 7.98 -4.39
N LEU A 66 9.68 6.72 -4.31
CA LEU A 66 10.95 6.25 -4.84
C LEU A 66 10.94 6.15 -6.37
N GLU A 67 9.80 5.80 -6.96
CA GLU A 67 9.67 5.50 -8.40
C GLU A 67 8.43 6.19 -8.99
N TYR A 68 8.34 7.52 -8.82
CA TYR A 68 7.14 8.29 -9.15
C TYR A 68 6.69 8.15 -10.61
N HIS A 69 7.63 8.09 -11.56
CA HIS A 69 7.32 7.96 -12.98
C HIS A 69 6.66 6.61 -13.29
N GLU A 70 7.23 5.52 -12.78
CA GLU A 70 6.68 4.17 -12.95
C GLU A 70 5.35 4.02 -12.21
N TYR A 71 5.23 4.56 -11.00
CA TYR A 71 3.96 4.62 -10.26
C TYR A 71 2.86 5.28 -11.09
N LYS A 72 3.15 6.45 -11.68
CA LYS A 72 2.17 7.21 -12.48
C LYS A 72 1.76 6.45 -13.75
N LYS A 73 2.72 5.79 -14.41
CA LYS A 73 2.49 4.96 -15.60
C LYS A 73 1.59 3.77 -15.25
N LEU A 74 1.96 2.98 -14.24
CA LEU A 74 1.17 1.83 -13.79
C LEU A 74 -0.26 2.24 -13.38
N LYS A 75 -0.41 3.35 -12.65
CA LYS A 75 -1.72 3.86 -12.25
C LYS A 75 -2.58 4.32 -13.43
N LYS A 76 -1.97 4.72 -14.54
CA LYS A 76 -2.70 5.02 -15.78
C LYS A 76 -3.19 3.74 -16.44
N GLU A 77 -2.30 2.77 -16.64
CA GLU A 77 -2.62 1.47 -17.26
C GLU A 77 -3.71 0.73 -16.48
N LEU A 78 -3.61 0.71 -15.14
CA LEU A 78 -4.65 0.13 -14.28
C LEU A 78 -6.01 0.79 -14.43
N ARG A 79 -6.07 2.12 -14.59
CA ARG A 79 -7.33 2.84 -14.80
C ARG A 79 -7.97 2.54 -16.16
N GLU A 80 -7.16 2.30 -17.18
CA GLU A 80 -7.64 1.91 -18.51
C GLU A 80 -8.20 0.48 -18.50
N LEU A 81 -7.62 -0.41 -17.69
CA LEU A 81 -8.06 -1.81 -17.56
C LEU A 81 -9.24 -2.00 -16.58
N ASP A 82 -9.41 -1.09 -15.62
CA ASP A 82 -10.40 -1.15 -14.54
C ASP A 82 -11.86 -1.41 -15.01
N PRO A 83 -12.38 -0.79 -16.09
CA PRO A 83 -13.73 -1.07 -16.58
C PRO A 83 -13.90 -2.53 -17.03
N SER A 84 -12.90 -3.08 -17.72
CA SER A 84 -12.91 -4.46 -18.20
C SER A 84 -12.88 -5.44 -17.03
N ILE A 85 -12.00 -5.21 -16.05
CA ILE A 85 -11.93 -6.02 -14.83
C ILE A 85 -13.26 -5.99 -14.08
N ARG A 86 -13.85 -4.81 -13.86
CA ARG A 86 -15.13 -4.70 -13.14
C ARG A 86 -16.26 -5.43 -13.85
N ALA A 87 -16.35 -5.32 -15.18
CA ALA A 87 -17.34 -6.04 -15.96
C ALA A 87 -17.16 -7.56 -15.82
N PHE A 88 -15.93 -8.05 -15.95
CA PHE A 88 -15.60 -9.45 -15.77
C PHE A 88 -15.95 -9.95 -14.36
N THR A 89 -15.50 -9.26 -13.30
CA THR A 89 -15.81 -9.63 -11.91
C THR A 89 -17.32 -9.61 -11.63
N LYS A 90 -18.06 -8.67 -12.21
CA LYS A 90 -19.53 -8.62 -12.09
C LYS A 90 -20.18 -9.84 -12.72
N ASN A 91 -19.75 -10.23 -13.92
CA ASN A 91 -20.30 -11.39 -14.63
C ASN A 91 -20.01 -12.69 -13.87
N VAL A 92 -18.75 -12.90 -13.46
CA VAL A 92 -18.35 -14.08 -12.67
C VAL A 92 -19.14 -14.16 -11.37
N LYS A 93 -19.33 -13.02 -10.67
CA LYS A 93 -20.11 -12.99 -9.43
C LYS A 93 -21.59 -13.34 -9.66
N ALA A 94 -22.17 -12.94 -10.80
CA ALA A 94 -23.53 -13.30 -11.17
C ALA A 94 -23.65 -14.81 -11.46
N GLU A 95 -22.75 -15.36 -12.29
CA GLU A 95 -22.72 -16.79 -12.61
C GLU A 95 -22.54 -17.67 -11.37
N MET A 96 -21.61 -17.29 -10.47
CA MET A 96 -21.42 -18.01 -9.20
C MET A 96 -22.70 -17.98 -8.35
N ASN A 97 -23.36 -16.82 -8.23
CA ASN A 97 -24.60 -16.72 -7.46
C ASN A 97 -25.73 -17.56 -8.03
N ASP A 98 -25.76 -17.78 -9.35
CA ASP A 98 -26.78 -18.63 -9.97
C ASP A 98 -26.42 -20.13 -9.88
N LEU A 99 -25.14 -20.49 -9.80
CA LEU A 99 -24.66 -21.85 -9.55
C LEU A 99 -24.84 -22.33 -8.10
N PHE A 100 -24.76 -21.42 -7.13
CA PHE A 100 -24.87 -21.74 -5.69
C PHE A 100 -26.28 -21.48 -5.10
N LYS A 101 -27.29 -21.23 -5.96
CA LYS A 101 -28.72 -21.27 -5.59
C LYS A 101 -29.29 -22.66 -5.80
#